data_AF-A0AAW1IYQ4-F1
#
_entry.id   AF-A0AAW1IYQ4-F1
#
_cell.length_a   1.000
_cell.length_b   1.000
_cell.length_c   1.000
_cell.angle_alpha   90.00
_cell.angle_beta   90.00
_cell.angle_gamma   90.00
#
_symmetry.space_group_name_H-M   'P 1'
#
loop_
_entity.id
_entity.type
_entity.pdbx_description
1 polymer ?
#
loop_
_entity_poly.entity_id
_entity_poly.type
_entity_poly.pdbx_seq_one_letter_code
_entity_poly.pdbx_strand_id
1 'polypeptide(L)'
;MSQQNYQYGFEPLYERSQRLEPERKKWDLFEDPPIKEDIGSMEKTKYVDFGEKLAKVLAYIFSFLFVLGGAVVSKGTFMFMVAQLNSKEIGYCNKDIGKNKEFTVTVPEIERIGWMWIIMFAFFAPQLGTFIRSIRKLIYKSWELPSPIICALVFTSETLMTIGMAIFIYVVLPDLDSVKGLMLTNAVCFIPAVLIFATNLLRKIQRIDFQNDPNSIPILILDLMSMLAQASAFIIWPITQAQSTTLWYVVASAILISCGWWENFAPLNTKFQKLTKFENSRYVLYAFVSLWKCAVFLASMLAIEGIRLGKFPHQMFEQFVGAFQEHNYTVQQVTPVILRNSSLKADVIDSGSEELRPYDGLTLIWVFLINVLSTYICYIVGKWVCKINIQGFGYSFPINLTVPVSLTILIILCGRYVADACAFCP
;
A
#
# COMPACT_ATOMS: atom_id res chain seq x y z
N MET A 1 27.23 -17.27 46.46
CA MET A 1 26.28 -16.13 46.42
C MET A 1 26.85 -15.12 45.44
N SER A 2 26.56 -15.32 44.15
CA SER A 2 27.28 -14.71 43.03
C SER A 2 26.26 -14.10 42.06
N GLN A 3 26.13 -12.76 42.11
CA GLN A 3 25.36 -12.00 41.15
C GLN A 3 26.20 -11.78 39.89
N GLN A 4 25.76 -12.34 38.76
CA GLN A 4 26.29 -12.03 37.43
C GLN A 4 25.41 -10.96 36.80
N ASN A 5 25.96 -9.76 36.64
CA ASN A 5 25.41 -8.69 35.82
C ASN A 5 25.73 -8.99 34.35
N TYR A 6 24.72 -9.29 33.53
CA TYR A 6 24.83 -9.32 32.08
C TYR A 6 24.40 -7.97 31.52
N GLN A 7 25.39 -7.16 31.12
CA GLN A 7 25.19 -5.91 30.39
C GLN A 7 25.24 -6.21 28.88
N TYR A 8 24.11 -6.12 28.18
CA TYR A 8 24.06 -6.14 26.72
C TYR A 8 24.15 -4.70 26.22
N GLY A 9 25.29 -4.32 25.65
CA GLY A 9 25.49 -3.01 25.02
C GLY A 9 24.99 -3.00 23.57
N PHE A 10 24.11 -2.06 23.27
CA PHE A 10 23.84 -1.58 21.91
C PHE A 10 24.93 -0.58 21.52
N GLU A 11 25.59 -0.76 20.37
CA GLU A 11 26.53 0.22 19.81
C GLU A 11 25.78 1.43 19.22
N PRO A 12 26.15 2.68 19.58
CA PRO A 12 25.70 3.87 18.88
C PRO A 12 26.54 4.11 17.60
N LEU A 13 25.85 4.54 16.55
CA LEU A 13 26.43 5.00 15.29
C LEU A 13 27.16 6.35 15.50
N TYR A 14 28.44 6.37 15.10
CA TYR A 14 29.23 7.55 14.73
C TYR A 14 29.75 8.45 15.86
N GLU A 15 30.75 7.96 16.60
CA GLU A 15 31.77 8.82 17.22
C GLU A 15 33.17 8.51 16.66
N ARG A 16 33.87 9.58 16.31
CA ARG A 16 35.23 9.60 15.78
C ARG A 16 36.19 8.94 16.78
N SER A 17 36.71 7.77 16.42
CA SER A 17 37.58 6.93 17.25
C SER A 17 38.91 7.60 17.60
N GLN A 18 39.08 8.03 18.85
CA GLN A 18 40.38 7.92 19.53
C GLN A 18 40.29 6.68 20.43
N ARG A 19 40.72 5.52 19.89
CA ARG A 19 40.91 4.33 20.72
C ARG A 19 42.07 4.63 21.68
N LEU A 20 41.78 4.76 22.97
CA LEU A 20 42.77 4.45 24.00
C LEU A 20 43.08 2.96 23.84
N GLU A 21 44.27 2.65 23.32
CA GLU A 21 44.72 1.27 23.19
C GLU A 21 44.75 0.62 24.59
N PRO A 22 44.09 -0.52 24.80
CA PRO A 22 44.30 -1.29 26.03
C PRO A 22 45.75 -1.77 26.07
N GLU A 23 46.37 -1.68 27.24
CA GLU A 23 47.76 -2.06 27.47
C GLU A 23 47.99 -3.51 26.98
N ARG A 24 48.79 -3.66 25.92
CA ARG A 24 48.93 -4.92 25.17
C ARG A 24 49.70 -5.95 26.01
N LYS A 25 49.14 -7.16 26.17
CA LYS A 25 49.82 -8.27 26.85
C LYS A 25 50.86 -8.90 25.91
N LYS A 26 52.12 -8.97 26.37
CA LYS A 26 53.31 -9.43 25.61
C LYS A 26 53.22 -10.81 24.94
N TRP A 27 52.22 -11.64 25.22
CA TRP A 27 52.08 -12.96 24.62
C TRP A 27 51.33 -12.94 23.28
N ASP A 28 50.74 -11.80 22.91
CA ASP A 28 50.02 -11.57 21.65
C ASP A 28 50.92 -10.84 20.63
N LEU A 29 52.14 -11.37 20.44
CA LEU A 29 53.19 -10.80 19.57
C LEU A 29 53.14 -11.32 18.12
N PHE A 30 52.20 -12.23 17.83
CA PHE A 30 51.98 -12.77 16.49
C PHE A 30 50.66 -12.22 15.94
N GLU A 31 50.59 -10.89 15.80
CA GLU A 31 49.64 -10.30 14.84
C GLU A 31 50.14 -10.67 13.44
N ASP A 32 49.29 -11.32 12.64
CA ASP A 32 49.38 -11.17 11.19
C ASP A 32 49.32 -9.65 10.93
N PRO A 33 50.41 -9.01 10.45
CA PRO A 33 50.33 -7.60 10.14
C PRO A 33 49.20 -7.41 9.14
N PRO A 34 48.42 -6.30 9.22
CA PRO A 34 47.44 -6.01 8.19
C PRO A 34 48.18 -6.12 6.85
N ILE A 35 47.59 -6.90 5.93
CA ILE A 35 48.15 -7.13 4.59
C ILE A 35 48.59 -5.76 4.08
N LYS A 36 49.90 -5.55 3.96
CA LYS A 36 50.43 -4.36 3.31
C LYS A 36 49.83 -4.41 1.91
N GLU A 37 49.14 -3.35 1.49
CA GLU A 37 48.66 -3.24 0.12
C GLU A 37 49.89 -3.39 -0.79
N ASP A 38 50.09 -4.58 -1.35
CA ASP A 38 51.28 -4.89 -2.12
C ASP A 38 51.29 -4.01 -3.39
N ILE A 39 52.45 -3.42 -3.64
CA ILE A 39 52.73 -2.52 -4.76
C ILE A 39 52.68 -3.34 -6.06
N GLY A 40 51.50 -3.39 -6.70
CA GLY A 40 51.31 -4.02 -8.00
C GLY A 40 49.86 -4.46 -8.28
N SER A 41 49.27 -3.99 -9.39
CA SER A 41 47.89 -4.22 -9.87
C SER A 41 46.72 -3.76 -8.96
N MET A 42 46.97 -3.52 -7.66
CA MET A 42 46.03 -2.91 -6.71
C MET A 42 46.21 -1.39 -6.54
N GLU A 43 46.89 -0.71 -7.47
CA GLU A 43 46.88 0.76 -7.46
C GLU A 43 45.46 1.23 -7.79
N LYS A 44 44.74 1.76 -6.79
CA LYS A 44 43.43 2.40 -6.99
C LYS A 44 43.61 3.58 -7.95
N THR A 45 43.46 3.30 -9.23
CA THR A 45 43.43 4.31 -10.27
C THR A 45 42.28 5.25 -9.95
N LYS A 46 42.51 6.56 -10.08
CA LYS A 46 41.49 7.61 -9.87
C LYS A 46 40.18 7.33 -10.64
N TYR A 47 40.28 6.59 -11.75
CA TYR A 47 39.15 6.14 -12.55
C TYR A 47 38.25 5.12 -11.86
N VAL A 48 38.80 4.20 -11.06
CA VAL A 48 38.02 3.21 -10.30
C VAL A 48 37.26 3.90 -9.16
N ASP A 49 37.92 4.81 -8.42
CA ASP A 49 37.27 5.60 -7.37
C ASP A 49 36.18 6.53 -7.93
N PHE A 50 36.42 7.12 -9.11
CA PHE A 50 35.41 7.91 -9.81
C PHE A 50 34.23 7.02 -10.26
N GLY A 51 34.50 5.84 -10.82
CA GLY A 51 33.49 4.87 -11.22
C GLY A 51 32.62 4.42 -10.05
N GLU A 52 33.22 4.15 -8.88
CA GLU A 52 32.47 3.78 -7.67
C GLU A 52 31.55 4.92 -7.21
N LYS A 53 32.03 6.17 -7.19
CA LYS A 53 31.23 7.34 -6.82
C LYS A 53 30.08 7.56 -7.80
N LEU A 54 30.35 7.45 -9.10
CA LEU A 54 29.33 7.59 -10.15
C LEU A 54 28.28 6.48 -10.04
N ALA A 55 28.69 5.23 -9.84
CA ALA A 55 27.78 4.10 -9.67
C ALA A 55 26.86 4.28 -8.45
N LYS A 56 27.37 4.80 -7.33
CA LYS A 56 26.56 5.13 -6.15
C LYS A 56 25.51 6.20 -6.45
N VAL A 57 25.92 7.30 -7.10
CA VAL A 57 24.99 8.38 -7.49
C VAL A 57 23.92 7.86 -8.44
N LEU A 58 24.30 7.08 -9.45
CA LEU A 58 23.35 6.45 -10.37
C LEU A 58 22.41 5.49 -9.65
N ALA A 59 22.90 4.71 -8.69
CA ALA A 59 22.06 3.82 -7.88
C ALA A 59 21.03 4.58 -7.04
N TYR A 60 21.40 5.74 -6.48
CA TYR A 60 20.48 6.62 -5.75
C TYR A 60 19.39 7.20 -6.67
N ILE A 61 19.77 7.74 -7.84
CA ILE A 61 18.81 8.32 -8.80
C ILE A 61 17.87 7.22 -9.32
N PHE A 62 18.44 6.08 -9.72
CA PHE A 62 17.68 4.94 -10.23
C PHE A 62 16.69 4.42 -9.19
N SER A 63 17.15 4.13 -7.97
CA SER A 63 16.25 3.64 -6.92
C SER A 63 15.14 4.63 -6.60
N PHE A 64 15.47 5.92 -6.48
CA PHE A 64 14.49 6.97 -6.21
C PHE A 64 13.39 7.02 -7.29
N LEU A 65 13.77 7.07 -8.57
CA LEU A 65 12.82 7.18 -9.68
C LEU A 65 11.91 5.94 -9.81
N PHE A 66 12.49 4.74 -9.73
CA PHE A 66 11.72 3.50 -9.90
C PHE A 66 10.81 3.19 -8.71
N VAL A 67 11.26 3.46 -7.48
CA VAL A 67 10.42 3.27 -6.29
C VAL A 67 9.29 4.31 -6.27
N LEU A 68 9.60 5.60 -6.47
CA LEU A 68 8.57 6.64 -6.47
C LEU A 68 7.60 6.46 -7.65
N GLY A 69 8.12 6.31 -8.86
CA GLY A 69 7.31 6.15 -10.06
C GLY A 69 6.44 4.88 -10.01
N GLY A 70 7.03 3.74 -9.63
CA GLY A 70 6.30 2.48 -9.50
C GLY A 70 5.20 2.56 -8.44
N ALA A 71 5.48 3.19 -7.29
CA ALA A 71 4.48 3.37 -6.24
C ALA A 71 3.36 4.33 -6.65
N VAL A 72 3.67 5.45 -7.30
CA VAL A 72 2.67 6.43 -7.79
C VAL A 72 1.78 5.80 -8.86
N VAL A 73 2.35 5.10 -9.85
CA VAL A 73 1.58 4.44 -10.91
C VAL A 73 0.69 3.33 -10.34
N SER A 74 1.22 2.49 -9.46
CA SER A 74 0.44 1.45 -8.77
C SER A 74 -0.73 2.05 -7.99
N LYS A 75 -0.48 3.10 -7.19
CA LYS A 75 -1.49 3.73 -6.34
C LYS A 75 -2.55 4.48 -7.16
N GLY A 76 -2.14 5.15 -8.24
CA GLY A 76 -3.03 5.84 -9.17
C GLY A 76 -3.92 4.88 -9.94
N THR A 77 -3.35 3.81 -10.51
CA THR A 77 -4.13 2.76 -11.19
C THR A 77 -5.07 2.03 -10.24
N PHE A 78 -4.66 1.78 -8.99
CA PHE A 78 -5.55 1.23 -7.97
C PHE A 78 -6.74 2.15 -7.66
N MET A 79 -6.50 3.44 -7.45
CA MET A 79 -7.59 4.41 -7.23
C MET A 79 -8.50 4.54 -8.46
N PHE A 80 -7.94 4.42 -9.67
CA PHE A 80 -8.72 4.36 -10.89
C PHE A 80 -9.64 3.14 -10.93
N MET A 81 -9.13 1.93 -10.66
CA MET A 81 -9.94 0.70 -10.60
C MET A 81 -11.08 0.82 -9.59
N VAL A 82 -10.81 1.40 -8.42
CA VAL A 82 -11.80 1.57 -7.37
C VAL A 82 -12.85 2.65 -7.70
N ALA A 83 -12.47 3.70 -8.43
CA ALA A 83 -13.41 4.72 -8.88
C ALA A 83 -14.52 4.15 -9.77
N GLN A 84 -14.21 3.10 -10.54
CA GLN A 84 -15.17 2.41 -11.40
C GLN A 84 -16.17 1.51 -10.64
N LEU A 85 -15.98 1.33 -9.33
CA LEU A 85 -16.92 0.58 -8.50
C LEU A 85 -18.15 1.39 -8.11
N ASN A 86 -18.10 2.72 -8.24
CA ASN A 86 -19.20 3.59 -7.91
C ASN A 86 -20.07 3.86 -9.14
N SER A 87 -21.38 3.71 -9.00
CA SER A 87 -22.36 3.97 -10.06
C SER A 87 -22.70 5.46 -10.23
N LYS A 88 -21.77 6.36 -9.88
CA LYS A 88 -21.97 7.80 -10.08
C LYS A 88 -21.99 8.12 -11.57
N GLU A 89 -22.82 9.09 -11.95
CA GLU A 89 -22.84 9.65 -13.30
C GLU A 89 -21.52 10.39 -13.56
N ILE A 90 -20.78 9.97 -14.58
CA ILE A 90 -19.53 10.58 -15.01
C ILE A 90 -19.79 11.41 -16.27
N GLY A 91 -19.23 12.62 -16.35
CA GLY A 91 -19.36 13.47 -17.54
C GLY A 91 -18.68 12.85 -18.77
N TYR A 92 -19.41 12.65 -19.85
CA TYR A 92 -18.87 12.09 -21.08
C TYR A 92 -18.40 13.20 -22.03
N CYS A 93 -17.34 12.91 -22.80
CA CYS A 93 -16.80 13.88 -23.75
C CYS A 93 -17.77 14.11 -24.92
N ASN A 94 -18.08 15.39 -25.14
CA ASN A 94 -19.06 15.84 -26.12
C ASN A 94 -18.50 16.11 -27.53
N LYS A 95 -17.26 15.70 -27.85
CA LYS A 95 -16.62 16.01 -29.14
C LYS A 95 -17.36 15.41 -30.34
N ASP A 96 -17.90 14.20 -30.20
CA ASP A 96 -18.47 13.44 -31.32
C ASP A 96 -19.99 13.61 -31.48
N ILE A 97 -20.69 14.06 -30.43
CA ILE A 97 -22.16 13.95 -30.33
C ILE A 97 -22.85 15.33 -30.44
N GLY A 98 -22.23 16.41 -29.91
CA GLY A 98 -22.67 17.77 -30.24
C GLY A 98 -22.26 18.85 -29.23
N LYS A 99 -21.33 19.72 -29.61
CA LYS A 99 -20.62 20.77 -28.83
C LYS A 99 -21.38 21.57 -27.73
N ASN A 100 -22.71 21.60 -27.72
CA ASN A 100 -23.54 22.36 -26.77
C ASN A 100 -24.36 21.51 -25.77
N LYS A 101 -24.21 20.18 -25.77
CA LYS A 101 -24.97 19.24 -24.92
C LYS A 101 -24.07 18.57 -23.87
N GLU A 102 -24.48 18.54 -22.61
CA GLU A 102 -23.77 17.75 -21.59
C GLU A 102 -24.27 16.31 -21.61
N PHE A 103 -23.35 15.34 -21.60
CA PHE A 103 -23.65 13.92 -21.58
C PHE A 103 -23.12 13.32 -20.28
N THR A 104 -23.88 12.40 -19.69
CA THR A 104 -23.45 11.59 -18.55
C THR A 104 -23.50 10.12 -18.91
N VAL A 105 -22.54 9.36 -18.38
CA VAL A 105 -22.49 7.91 -18.47
C VAL A 105 -22.68 7.36 -17.07
N THR A 106 -23.65 6.46 -16.94
CA THR A 106 -23.78 5.58 -15.79
C THR A 106 -22.97 4.32 -16.07
N VAL A 107 -22.05 3.97 -15.18
CA VAL A 107 -21.24 2.76 -15.32
C VAL A 107 -22.17 1.53 -15.26
N PRO A 108 -22.23 0.69 -16.31
CA PRO A 108 -23.10 -0.47 -16.32
C PRO A 108 -22.66 -1.49 -15.27
N GLU A 109 -23.62 -2.27 -14.77
CA GLU A 109 -23.38 -3.24 -13.68
C GLU A 109 -22.32 -4.30 -14.05
N ILE A 110 -22.31 -4.69 -15.32
CA ILE A 110 -21.36 -5.67 -15.87
C ILE A 110 -19.91 -5.17 -15.73
N GLU A 111 -19.65 -3.88 -16.01
CA GLU A 111 -18.33 -3.27 -15.85
C GLU A 111 -17.90 -3.22 -14.39
N ARG A 112 -18.81 -2.81 -13.49
CA ARG A 112 -18.55 -2.80 -12.05
C ARG A 112 -18.12 -4.18 -11.55
N ILE A 113 -18.80 -5.24 -11.99
CA ILE A 113 -18.43 -6.62 -11.67
C ILE A 113 -17.05 -6.99 -12.21
N GLY A 114 -16.74 -6.62 -13.45
CA GLY A 114 -15.40 -6.79 -14.04
C GLY A 114 -14.30 -6.14 -13.20
N TRP A 115 -14.49 -4.88 -12.78
CA TRP A 115 -13.54 -4.17 -11.92
C TRP A 115 -13.41 -4.80 -10.54
N MET A 116 -14.48 -5.33 -9.95
CA MET A 116 -14.41 -6.07 -8.68
C MET A 116 -13.50 -7.31 -8.80
N TRP A 117 -13.64 -8.08 -9.88
CA TRP A 117 -12.79 -9.24 -10.17
C TRP A 117 -11.33 -8.85 -10.38
N ILE A 118 -11.07 -7.80 -11.16
CA ILE A 118 -9.72 -7.30 -11.40
C ILE A 118 -9.03 -6.84 -10.10
N ILE A 119 -9.73 -6.12 -9.23
CA ILE A 119 -9.21 -5.70 -7.93
C ILE A 119 -8.87 -6.92 -7.06
N MET A 120 -9.72 -7.95 -7.08
CA MET A 120 -9.47 -9.21 -6.38
C MET A 120 -8.23 -9.91 -6.94
N PHE A 121 -8.06 -9.99 -8.26
CA PHE A 121 -6.86 -10.54 -8.88
C PHE A 121 -5.60 -9.71 -8.55
N ALA A 122 -5.71 -8.39 -8.46
CA ALA A 122 -4.60 -7.52 -8.03
C ALA A 122 -4.18 -7.82 -6.59
N PHE A 123 -5.13 -8.12 -5.69
CA PHE A 123 -4.84 -8.60 -4.34
C PHE A 123 -4.19 -10.00 -4.34
N PHE A 124 -4.61 -10.91 -5.24
CA PHE A 124 -4.08 -12.27 -5.32
C PHE A 124 -2.63 -12.34 -5.82
N ALA A 125 -2.23 -11.44 -6.73
CA ALA A 125 -0.90 -11.45 -7.33
C ALA A 125 0.26 -11.52 -6.30
N PRO A 126 0.34 -10.64 -5.26
CA PRO A 126 1.38 -10.74 -4.24
C PRO A 126 1.21 -11.97 -3.31
N GLN A 127 0.00 -12.46 -3.10
CA GLN A 127 -0.23 -13.68 -2.29
C GLN A 127 0.31 -14.91 -3.03
N LEU A 128 0.04 -15.03 -4.33
CA LEU A 128 0.57 -16.09 -5.17
C LEU A 128 2.10 -16.04 -5.24
N GLY A 129 2.69 -14.84 -5.36
CA GLY A 129 4.13 -14.66 -5.29
C GLY A 129 4.73 -15.14 -3.95
N THR A 130 4.03 -14.87 -2.84
CA THR A 130 4.41 -15.35 -1.50
C THR A 130 4.29 -16.87 -1.39
N PHE A 131 3.21 -17.45 -1.91
CA PHE A 131 2.98 -18.88 -1.97
C PHE A 131 4.10 -19.61 -2.73
N ILE A 132 4.41 -19.17 -3.96
CA ILE A 132 5.49 -19.73 -4.78
C ILE A 132 6.84 -19.64 -4.07
N ARG A 133 7.13 -18.47 -3.47
CA ARG A 133 8.37 -18.27 -2.70
C ARG A 133 8.47 -19.21 -1.50
N SER A 134 7.37 -19.40 -0.79
CA SER A 134 7.29 -20.28 0.38
C SER A 134 7.47 -21.74 -0.02
N ILE A 135 6.74 -22.23 -1.04
CA ILE A 135 6.90 -23.59 -1.57
C ILE A 135 8.35 -23.86 -1.97
N ARG A 136 8.95 -22.95 -2.74
CA ARG A 136 10.35 -23.09 -3.15
C ARG A 136 11.26 -23.22 -1.92
N LYS A 137 11.04 -22.44 -0.86
CA LYS A 137 11.83 -22.55 0.37
C LYS A 137 11.58 -23.86 1.11
N LEU A 138 10.36 -24.40 1.10
CA LEU A 138 10.01 -25.67 1.74
C LEU A 138 10.65 -26.88 1.03
N ILE A 139 10.76 -26.84 -0.29
CA ILE A 139 11.41 -27.91 -1.08
C ILE A 139 12.92 -27.95 -0.82
N TYR A 140 13.57 -26.79 -0.74
CA TYR A 140 15.04 -26.69 -0.70
C TYR A 140 15.65 -26.49 0.69
N LYS A 141 14.86 -26.26 1.75
CA LYS A 141 15.38 -25.98 3.10
C LYS A 141 14.65 -26.83 4.15
N SER A 142 15.38 -27.24 5.19
CA SER A 142 14.79 -27.83 6.38
C SER A 142 13.85 -26.85 7.07
N TRP A 143 12.75 -27.39 7.59
CA TRP A 143 11.69 -26.62 8.22
C TRP A 143 11.24 -27.29 9.52
N GLU A 144 10.71 -26.47 10.42
CA GLU A 144 10.17 -26.88 11.70
C GLU A 144 8.71 -26.40 11.76
N LEU A 145 7.83 -27.21 12.36
CA LEU A 145 6.45 -26.80 12.57
C LEU A 145 6.39 -25.70 13.63
N PRO A 146 5.74 -24.56 13.35
CA PRO A 146 5.51 -23.53 14.35
C PRO A 146 4.55 -24.02 15.45
N SER A 147 4.69 -23.46 16.65
CA SER A 147 3.75 -23.71 17.75
C SER A 147 2.32 -23.36 17.33
N PRO A 148 1.30 -24.16 17.73
CA PRO A 148 -0.10 -23.92 17.36
C PRO A 148 -0.61 -22.55 17.82
N ILE A 149 -0.10 -22.01 18.92
CA ILE A 149 -0.47 -20.67 19.43
C ILE A 149 -0.02 -19.58 18.45
N ILE A 150 1.21 -19.70 17.92
CA ILE A 150 1.74 -18.74 16.95
C ILE A 150 0.97 -18.83 15.63
N CYS A 151 0.64 -20.05 15.21
CA CYS A 151 -0.22 -20.26 14.05
C CYS A 151 -1.56 -19.55 14.23
N ALA A 152 -2.25 -19.79 15.36
CA ALA A 152 -3.55 -19.18 15.63
C ALA A 152 -3.49 -17.63 15.65
N LEU A 153 -2.44 -17.06 16.24
CA LEU A 153 -2.24 -15.60 16.27
C LEU A 153 -2.06 -15.03 14.85
N VAL A 154 -1.17 -15.60 14.05
CA VAL A 154 -0.92 -15.12 12.68
C VAL A 154 -2.15 -15.30 11.79
N PHE A 155 -2.83 -16.45 11.88
CA PHE A 155 -4.08 -16.67 11.13
C PHE A 155 -5.13 -15.63 11.50
N THR A 156 -5.28 -15.33 12.79
CA THR A 156 -6.26 -14.33 13.26
C THR A 156 -5.91 -12.94 12.77
N SER A 157 -4.66 -12.50 12.92
CA SER A 157 -4.24 -11.15 12.48
C SER A 157 -4.34 -10.96 10.97
N GLU A 158 -3.93 -11.97 10.19
CA GLU A 158 -3.99 -11.94 8.73
C GLU A 158 -5.43 -12.00 8.21
N THR A 159 -6.32 -12.73 8.91
CA THR A 159 -7.75 -12.76 8.59
C THR A 159 -8.40 -11.40 8.86
N LEU A 160 -8.14 -10.80 10.03
CA LEU A 160 -8.66 -9.47 10.38
C LEU A 160 -8.19 -8.40 9.39
N MET A 161 -6.90 -8.41 9.04
CA MET A 161 -6.35 -7.50 8.03
C MET A 161 -7.04 -7.68 6.68
N THR A 162 -7.23 -8.93 6.23
CA THR A 162 -7.82 -9.22 4.92
C THR A 162 -9.29 -8.79 4.85
N ILE A 163 -10.06 -9.03 5.91
CA ILE A 163 -11.45 -8.54 6.02
C ILE A 163 -11.46 -7.01 6.03
N GLY A 164 -10.58 -6.38 6.82
CA GLY A 164 -10.43 -4.93 6.87
C GLY A 164 -10.13 -4.32 5.49
N MET A 165 -9.22 -4.94 4.73
CA MET A 165 -8.93 -4.54 3.34
C MET A 165 -10.14 -4.70 2.43
N ALA A 166 -10.90 -5.80 2.50
CA ALA A 166 -12.09 -5.98 1.67
C ALA A 166 -13.17 -4.92 1.96
N ILE A 167 -13.43 -4.63 3.25
CA ILE A 167 -14.35 -3.55 3.64
C ILE A 167 -13.83 -2.20 3.14
N PHE A 168 -12.54 -1.92 3.32
CA PHE A 168 -11.94 -0.68 2.87
C PHE A 168 -12.11 -0.46 1.35
N ILE A 169 -11.89 -1.51 0.56
CA ILE A 169 -11.86 -1.44 -0.90
C ILE A 169 -13.27 -1.43 -1.52
N TYR A 170 -14.19 -2.26 -1.03
CA TYR A 170 -15.51 -2.42 -1.66
C TYR A 170 -16.62 -1.61 -1.00
N VAL A 171 -16.40 -1.10 0.22
CA VAL A 171 -17.41 -0.31 0.97
C VAL A 171 -16.95 1.14 1.09
N VAL A 172 -15.74 1.36 1.61
CA VAL A 172 -15.29 2.71 1.99
C VAL A 172 -14.82 3.52 0.79
N LEU A 173 -13.87 2.98 0.00
CA LEU A 173 -13.27 3.72 -1.10
C LEU A 173 -14.24 4.08 -2.25
N PRO A 174 -15.22 3.23 -2.65
CA PRO A 174 -16.14 3.58 -3.74
C PRO A 174 -17.06 4.74 -3.35
N ASP A 175 -17.47 4.82 -2.08
CA ASP A 175 -18.32 5.89 -1.57
C ASP A 175 -17.56 7.24 -1.47
N LEU A 176 -16.23 7.20 -1.43
CA LEU A 176 -15.34 8.36 -1.34
C LEU A 176 -14.84 8.80 -2.72
N ASP A 177 -14.58 10.11 -2.86
CA ASP A 177 -13.90 10.61 -4.06
C ASP A 177 -12.42 10.15 -4.05
N SER A 178 -11.81 9.92 -5.21
CA SER A 178 -10.46 9.35 -5.31
C SER A 178 -9.39 10.15 -4.54
N VAL A 179 -9.53 11.48 -4.46
CA VAL A 179 -8.67 12.35 -3.63
C VAL A 179 -8.79 11.99 -2.14
N LYS A 180 -10.03 11.88 -1.65
CA LYS A 180 -10.35 11.60 -0.25
C LYS A 180 -9.91 10.18 0.14
N GLY A 181 -10.21 9.20 -0.73
CA GLY A 181 -9.76 7.83 -0.58
C GLY A 181 -8.23 7.71 -0.53
N LEU A 182 -7.52 8.46 -1.38
CA LEU A 182 -6.06 8.50 -1.37
C LEU A 182 -5.49 9.06 -0.06
N MET A 183 -6.07 10.12 0.48
CA MET A 183 -5.66 10.67 1.78
C MET A 183 -5.91 9.67 2.92
N LEU A 184 -7.05 8.96 2.88
CA LEU A 184 -7.42 7.99 3.90
C LEU A 184 -6.45 6.80 3.99
N THR A 185 -5.81 6.42 2.89
CA THR A 185 -4.80 5.33 2.92
C THR A 185 -3.59 5.61 3.81
N ASN A 186 -3.35 6.86 4.25
CA ASN A 186 -2.31 7.16 5.25
C ASN A 186 -2.78 6.92 6.70
N ALA A 187 -4.09 6.88 6.94
CA ALA A 187 -4.65 6.72 8.28
C ALA A 187 -4.73 5.24 8.73
N VAL A 188 -4.43 4.29 7.84
CA VAL A 188 -4.47 2.84 8.12
C VAL A 188 -3.35 2.36 9.04
N CYS A 189 -2.40 3.21 9.41
CA CYS A 189 -1.24 2.87 10.25
C CYS A 189 -1.43 3.29 11.73
N PHE A 190 -2.67 3.55 12.16
CA PHE A 190 -2.93 4.16 13.47
C PHE A 190 -2.45 3.29 14.64
N ILE A 191 -2.76 1.99 14.66
CA ILE A 191 -2.31 1.10 15.75
C ILE A 191 -0.77 1.02 15.80
N PRO A 192 -0.05 0.82 14.69
CA PRO A 192 1.41 0.99 14.66
C PRO A 192 1.91 2.28 15.31
N ALA A 193 1.33 3.44 14.96
CA ALA A 193 1.73 4.72 15.53
C ALA A 193 1.54 4.77 17.06
N VAL A 194 0.41 4.26 17.55
CA VAL A 194 0.11 4.15 18.98
C VAL A 194 1.12 3.24 19.68
N LEU A 195 1.44 2.08 19.09
CA LEU A 195 2.39 1.11 19.68
C LEU A 195 3.82 1.66 19.74
N ILE A 196 4.27 2.37 18.70
CA ILE A 196 5.58 3.02 18.67
C ILE A 196 5.66 4.08 19.77
N PHE A 197 4.66 4.98 19.81
CA PHE A 197 4.61 6.04 20.81
C PHE A 197 4.58 5.47 22.23
N ALA A 198 3.70 4.50 22.50
CA ALA A 198 3.60 3.84 23.80
C ALA A 198 4.91 3.16 24.19
N THR A 199 5.56 2.47 23.26
CA THR A 199 6.83 1.79 23.52
C THR A 199 7.96 2.79 23.82
N ASN A 200 8.08 3.87 23.06
CA ASN A 200 9.08 4.91 23.28
C ASN A 200 8.82 5.68 24.58
N LEU A 201 7.54 5.92 24.91
CA LEU A 201 7.13 6.53 26.17
C LEU A 201 7.47 5.63 27.37
N LEU A 202 7.18 4.33 27.29
CA LEU A 202 7.52 3.37 28.35
C LEU A 202 9.03 3.26 28.55
N ARG A 203 9.82 3.20 27.46
CA ARG A 203 11.30 3.21 27.53
C ARG A 203 11.84 4.45 28.23
N LYS A 204 11.23 5.61 27.98
CA LYS A 204 11.57 6.87 28.66
C LYS A 204 11.21 6.83 30.15
N ILE A 205 10.01 6.39 30.50
CA ILE A 205 9.55 6.29 31.90
C ILE A 205 10.43 5.32 32.69
N GLN A 206 10.76 4.17 32.11
CA GLN A 206 11.57 3.13 32.76
C GLN A 206 13.08 3.45 32.75
N ARG A 207 13.53 4.53 32.10
CA ARG A 207 14.94 4.95 31.97
C ARG A 207 15.88 3.85 31.44
N ILE A 208 15.35 2.90 30.66
CA ILE A 208 16.12 1.70 30.25
C ILE A 208 17.23 2.06 29.25
N ASP A 209 17.04 3.10 28.42
CA ASP A 209 18.03 3.54 27.40
C ASP A 209 18.20 5.07 27.32
N PHE A 210 17.41 5.84 28.07
CA PHE A 210 17.18 7.28 27.79
C PHE A 210 18.23 8.23 28.38
N GLN A 211 19.21 7.72 29.12
CA GLN A 211 20.06 8.56 29.96
C GLN A 211 21.13 9.34 29.18
N ASN A 212 21.42 8.97 27.91
CA ASN A 212 22.48 9.58 27.10
C ASN A 212 22.11 9.99 25.65
N ASP A 213 20.88 9.77 25.18
CA ASP A 213 20.51 10.10 23.78
C ASP A 213 19.85 11.50 23.65
N PRO A 214 20.52 12.50 23.03
CA PRO A 214 19.95 13.84 22.84
C PRO A 214 18.77 13.88 21.86
N ASN A 215 18.64 12.86 21.00
CA ASN A 215 17.60 12.78 19.95
C ASN A 215 16.29 12.14 20.43
N SER A 216 16.23 11.75 21.69
CA SER A 216 15.15 10.92 22.23
C SER A 216 13.83 11.69 22.45
N ILE A 217 13.91 12.97 22.83
CA ILE A 217 12.74 13.87 22.92
C ILE A 217 12.16 14.24 21.54
N PRO A 218 12.96 14.68 20.54
CA PRO A 218 12.40 15.01 19.23
C PRO A 218 11.76 13.80 18.54
N ILE A 219 12.29 12.58 18.72
CA ILE A 219 11.64 11.36 18.22
C ILE A 219 10.25 11.18 18.84
N LEU A 220 10.11 11.32 20.16
CA LEU A 220 8.83 11.20 20.85
C LEU A 220 7.80 12.25 20.39
N ILE A 221 8.26 13.48 20.10
CA ILE A 221 7.40 14.54 19.55
C ILE A 221 6.93 14.17 18.15
N LEU A 222 7.83 13.68 17.29
CA LEU A 222 7.48 13.25 15.93
C LEU A 222 6.51 12.06 15.94
N ASP A 223 6.68 11.11 16.87
CA ASP A 223 5.76 9.99 17.06
C ASP A 223 4.35 10.49 17.48
N LEU A 224 4.29 11.44 18.42
CA LEU A 224 3.03 12.06 18.83
C LEU A 224 2.36 12.80 17.66
N MET A 225 3.12 13.58 16.89
CA MET A 225 2.62 14.29 15.73
C MET A 225 2.08 13.33 14.66
N SER A 226 2.81 12.24 14.37
CA SER A 226 2.37 11.20 13.45
C SER A 226 1.07 10.54 13.91
N MET A 227 0.97 10.20 15.20
CA MET A 227 -0.24 9.61 15.78
C MET A 227 -1.44 10.57 15.68
N LEU A 228 -1.25 11.85 15.99
CA LEU A 228 -2.30 12.88 15.88
C LEU A 228 -2.71 13.12 14.42
N ALA A 229 -1.75 13.15 13.50
CA ALA A 229 -2.01 13.29 12.07
C ALA A 229 -2.87 12.13 11.54
N GLN A 230 -2.61 10.90 11.97
CA GLN A 230 -3.41 9.74 11.59
C GLN A 230 -4.78 9.74 12.28
N ALA A 231 -4.86 10.18 13.55
CA ALA A 231 -6.13 10.33 14.27
C ALA A 231 -7.05 11.38 13.63
N SER A 232 -6.48 12.41 13.01
CA SER A 232 -7.25 13.49 12.37
C SER A 232 -8.20 12.97 11.29
N ALA A 233 -7.84 11.90 10.58
CA ALA A 233 -8.71 11.27 9.60
C ALA A 233 -10.01 10.77 10.23
N PHE A 234 -9.97 10.23 11.45
CA PHE A 234 -11.17 9.74 12.13
C PHE A 234 -12.12 10.85 12.58
N ILE A 235 -11.69 12.13 12.55
CA ILE A 235 -12.49 13.28 12.99
C ILE A 235 -12.95 14.11 11.78
N ILE A 236 -12.04 14.39 10.83
CA ILE A 236 -12.31 15.23 9.66
C ILE A 236 -13.36 14.57 8.75
N TRP A 237 -13.24 13.26 8.50
CA TRP A 237 -14.17 12.54 7.64
C TRP A 237 -15.63 12.57 8.14
N PRO A 238 -15.91 12.26 9.43
CA PRO A 238 -17.23 12.47 10.04
C PRO A 238 -17.87 13.83 9.79
N ILE A 239 -17.07 14.89 9.84
CA ILE A 239 -17.56 16.27 9.74
C ILE A 239 -17.90 16.61 8.29
N THR A 240 -17.13 16.06 7.34
CA THR A 240 -17.31 16.36 5.91
C THR A 240 -18.37 15.52 5.21
N GLN A 241 -18.75 14.36 5.75
CA GLN A 241 -19.70 13.44 5.13
C GLN A 241 -20.92 13.26 6.06
N ALA A 242 -22.04 13.90 5.71
CA ALA A 242 -23.28 13.91 6.52
C ALA A 242 -24.01 12.55 6.62
N GLN A 243 -23.43 11.46 6.13
CA GLN A 243 -23.99 10.11 6.22
C GLN A 243 -23.30 9.29 7.31
N SER A 244 -24.08 8.90 8.31
CA SER A 244 -23.61 8.29 9.56
C SER A 244 -23.12 6.84 9.44
N THR A 245 -23.49 6.11 8.38
CA THR A 245 -23.18 4.67 8.24
C THR A 245 -21.82 4.40 7.61
N THR A 246 -21.41 5.14 6.58
CA THR A 246 -20.09 4.97 5.91
C THR A 246 -18.92 5.27 6.85
N LEU A 247 -19.13 6.18 7.81
CA LEU A 247 -18.16 6.60 8.81
C LEU A 247 -17.69 5.43 9.71
N TRP A 248 -18.62 4.58 10.16
CA TRP A 248 -18.26 3.43 11.00
C TRP A 248 -17.42 2.39 10.25
N TYR A 249 -17.68 2.20 8.95
CA TYR A 249 -16.87 1.31 8.12
C TYR A 249 -15.45 1.85 7.90
N VAL A 250 -15.26 3.17 7.83
CA VAL A 250 -13.92 3.81 7.76
C VAL A 250 -13.11 3.46 9.01
N VAL A 251 -13.67 3.71 10.20
CA VAL A 251 -12.98 3.46 11.48
C VAL A 251 -12.72 1.96 11.66
N ALA A 252 -13.73 1.12 11.43
CA ALA A 252 -13.61 -0.32 11.58
C ALA A 252 -12.55 -0.91 10.62
N SER A 253 -12.57 -0.53 9.35
CA SER A 253 -11.59 -1.02 8.36
C SER A 253 -10.16 -0.57 8.67
N ALA A 254 -9.96 0.70 9.06
CA ALA A 254 -8.63 1.21 9.42
C ALA A 254 -8.01 0.46 10.62
N ILE A 255 -8.81 0.17 11.66
CA ILE A 255 -8.38 -0.61 12.82
C ILE A 255 -8.06 -2.05 12.40
N LEU A 256 -8.94 -2.70 11.64
CA LEU A 256 -8.75 -4.07 11.17
C LEU A 256 -7.50 -4.23 10.30
N ILE A 257 -7.24 -3.29 9.39
CA ILE A 257 -6.02 -3.27 8.56
C ILE A 257 -4.77 -3.11 9.43
N SER A 258 -4.83 -2.21 10.42
CA SER A 258 -3.72 -1.97 11.34
C SER A 258 -3.31 -3.21 12.13
N CYS A 259 -4.25 -4.14 12.40
CA CYS A 259 -3.98 -5.43 13.05
C CYS A 259 -3.12 -6.39 12.21
N GLY A 260 -2.77 -6.07 10.97
CA GLY A 260 -1.78 -6.85 10.21
C GLY A 260 -0.34 -6.56 10.62
N TRP A 261 -0.06 -5.38 11.19
CA TRP A 261 1.31 -4.89 11.35
C TRP A 261 1.81 -4.78 12.79
N TRP A 262 0.96 -5.04 13.79
CA TRP A 262 1.32 -4.90 15.21
C TRP A 262 2.57 -5.69 15.60
N GLU A 263 2.86 -6.82 14.94
CA GLU A 263 4.05 -7.64 15.23
C GLU A 263 5.37 -6.88 15.04
N ASN A 264 5.40 -5.92 14.11
CA ASN A 264 6.60 -5.15 13.79
C ASN A 264 6.86 -4.01 14.78
N PHE A 265 5.85 -3.62 15.56
CA PHE A 265 5.90 -2.44 16.42
C PHE A 265 5.75 -2.78 17.92
N ALA A 266 5.65 -4.06 18.26
CA ALA A 266 5.63 -4.52 19.65
C ALA A 266 7.01 -4.39 20.32
N PRO A 267 7.07 -4.01 21.61
CA PRO A 267 8.32 -3.78 22.33
C PRO A 267 9.20 -5.04 22.42
N LEU A 268 10.47 -4.87 22.05
CA LEU A 268 11.53 -5.87 21.93
C LEU A 268 11.89 -6.61 23.24
N ASN A 269 11.28 -6.31 24.39
CA ASN A 269 11.67 -6.87 25.69
C ASN A 269 10.54 -7.60 26.43
N THR A 270 9.46 -7.92 25.74
CA THR A 270 8.32 -8.67 26.31
C THR A 270 8.38 -10.14 25.88
N LYS A 271 7.64 -11.03 26.57
CA LYS A 271 7.45 -12.44 26.15
C LYS A 271 6.98 -12.56 24.68
N PHE A 272 6.43 -11.48 24.10
CA PHE A 272 6.05 -11.37 22.70
C PHE A 272 7.23 -11.36 21.72
N GLN A 273 8.44 -10.90 22.10
CA GLN A 273 9.60 -10.95 21.19
C GLN A 273 10.03 -12.40 20.89
N LYS A 274 9.89 -13.30 21.86
CA LYS A 274 10.12 -14.74 21.64
C LYS A 274 9.10 -15.34 20.68
N LEU A 275 7.94 -14.70 20.51
CA LEU A 275 6.91 -15.10 19.54
C LEU A 275 7.19 -14.60 18.11
N THR A 276 8.17 -13.72 17.89
CA THR A 276 8.47 -13.14 16.57
C THR A 276 9.77 -13.65 15.93
N LYS A 277 10.68 -14.30 16.67
CA LYS A 277 11.92 -14.93 16.12
C LYS A 277 11.64 -16.30 15.49
N PHE A 278 11.15 -16.32 14.24
CA PHE A 278 10.81 -17.56 13.52
C PHE A 278 11.15 -17.46 12.03
N GLU A 279 12.43 -17.46 11.65
CA GLU A 279 12.78 -17.22 10.24
C GLU A 279 12.43 -18.37 9.29
N ASN A 280 12.56 -19.63 9.73
CA ASN A 280 12.32 -20.79 8.85
C ASN A 280 10.86 -21.30 8.90
N SER A 281 10.23 -21.34 10.07
CA SER A 281 8.84 -21.81 10.23
C SER A 281 7.80 -20.84 9.67
N ARG A 282 8.16 -19.56 9.48
CA ARG A 282 7.32 -18.59 8.75
C ARG A 282 7.01 -19.03 7.31
N TYR A 283 7.96 -19.64 6.60
CA TYR A 283 7.70 -20.08 5.22
C TYR A 283 6.64 -21.19 5.15
N VAL A 284 6.62 -22.11 6.14
CA VAL A 284 5.56 -23.14 6.26
C VAL A 284 4.22 -22.46 6.45
N LEU A 285 4.14 -21.55 7.42
CA LEU A 285 2.90 -20.85 7.77
C LEU A 285 2.36 -20.02 6.59
N TYR A 286 3.21 -19.23 5.94
CA TYR A 286 2.83 -18.38 4.81
C TYR A 286 2.51 -19.16 3.53
N ALA A 287 2.90 -20.43 3.41
CA ALA A 287 2.41 -21.28 2.33
C ALA A 287 0.88 -21.53 2.45
N PHE A 288 0.37 -21.68 3.68
CA PHE A 288 -1.06 -21.85 3.92
C PHE A 288 -1.79 -20.51 4.06
N VAL A 289 -1.21 -19.58 4.81
CA VAL A 289 -1.82 -18.26 5.07
C VAL A 289 -2.02 -17.47 3.78
N SER A 290 -1.10 -17.54 2.81
CA SER A 290 -1.28 -16.82 1.53
C SER A 290 -2.53 -17.28 0.76
N LEU A 291 -2.78 -18.59 0.68
CA LEU A 291 -4.00 -19.14 0.07
C LEU A 291 -5.24 -18.82 0.89
N TRP A 292 -5.13 -18.90 2.21
CA TRP A 292 -6.20 -18.53 3.13
C TRP A 292 -6.64 -17.07 2.94
N LYS A 293 -5.68 -16.14 2.79
CA LYS A 293 -5.99 -14.73 2.50
C LYS A 293 -6.75 -14.57 1.19
N CYS A 294 -6.39 -15.32 0.14
CA CYS A 294 -7.16 -15.29 -1.11
C CYS A 294 -8.61 -15.75 -0.89
N ALA A 295 -8.80 -16.85 -0.16
CA ALA A 295 -10.14 -17.39 0.14
C ALA A 295 -10.97 -16.42 1.00
N VAL A 296 -10.38 -15.84 2.05
CA VAL A 296 -11.04 -14.85 2.92
C VAL A 296 -11.40 -13.58 2.16
N PHE A 297 -10.52 -13.10 1.28
CA PHE A 297 -10.78 -11.90 0.49
C PHE A 297 -11.93 -12.13 -0.51
N LEU A 298 -11.95 -13.27 -1.20
CA LEU A 298 -13.07 -13.68 -2.06
C LEU A 298 -14.37 -13.80 -1.24
N ALA A 299 -14.36 -14.51 -0.12
CA ALA A 299 -15.54 -14.67 0.73
C ALA A 299 -16.05 -13.32 1.25
N SER A 300 -15.16 -12.41 1.62
CA SER A 300 -15.52 -11.06 2.06
C SER A 300 -16.11 -10.22 0.93
N MET A 301 -15.55 -10.29 -0.28
CA MET A 301 -16.12 -9.64 -1.47
C MET A 301 -17.55 -10.13 -1.76
N LEU A 302 -17.77 -11.45 -1.78
CA LEU A 302 -19.09 -12.04 -2.00
C LEU A 302 -20.08 -11.66 -0.91
N ALA A 303 -19.64 -11.64 0.36
CA ALA A 303 -20.49 -11.26 1.49
C ALA A 303 -20.88 -9.77 1.44
N ILE A 304 -19.93 -8.88 1.12
CA ILE A 304 -20.19 -7.44 0.99
C ILE A 304 -21.22 -7.18 -0.12
N GLU A 305 -21.06 -7.80 -1.28
CA GLU A 305 -21.99 -7.62 -2.40
C GLU A 305 -23.39 -8.14 -2.07
N GLY A 306 -23.46 -9.33 -1.45
CA GLY A 306 -24.73 -9.92 -1.01
C GLY A 306 -25.47 -9.07 0.03
N ILE A 307 -24.73 -8.45 0.96
CA ILE A 307 -25.31 -7.58 2.00
C ILE A 307 -25.73 -6.22 1.43
N ARG A 308 -24.93 -5.60 0.56
CA ARG A 308 -25.20 -4.24 0.05
C ARG A 308 -26.32 -4.18 -0.98
N LEU A 309 -26.33 -5.11 -1.94
CA LEU A 309 -27.28 -5.05 -3.06
C LEU A 309 -28.44 -6.03 -2.91
N GLY A 310 -28.40 -6.94 -1.93
CA GLY A 310 -29.37 -8.02 -1.79
C GLY A 310 -29.38 -8.97 -2.99
N LYS A 311 -28.42 -8.83 -3.90
CA LYS A 311 -28.24 -9.67 -5.07
C LYS A 311 -27.49 -10.92 -4.66
N PHE A 312 -27.94 -12.06 -5.15
CA PHE A 312 -27.27 -13.31 -4.86
C PHE A 312 -25.90 -13.35 -5.56
N PRO A 313 -24.89 -13.95 -4.91
CA PRO A 313 -23.53 -14.08 -5.48
C PRO A 313 -23.49 -14.72 -6.87
N HIS A 314 -24.50 -15.50 -7.25
CA HIS A 314 -24.55 -16.18 -8.56
C HIS A 314 -24.45 -15.21 -9.74
N GLN A 315 -25.04 -14.01 -9.64
CA GLN A 315 -25.03 -13.03 -10.72
C GLN A 315 -23.61 -12.57 -11.07
N MET A 316 -22.71 -12.46 -10.09
CA MET A 316 -21.32 -12.10 -10.33
C MET A 316 -20.53 -13.18 -11.09
N PHE A 317 -20.89 -14.45 -10.91
CA PHE A 317 -20.27 -15.56 -11.64
C PHE A 317 -20.84 -15.70 -13.04
N GLU A 318 -22.15 -15.50 -13.23
CA GLU A 318 -22.80 -15.55 -14.54
C GLU A 318 -22.30 -14.42 -15.45
N GLN A 319 -22.19 -13.21 -14.92
CA GLN A 319 -21.74 -12.04 -15.68
C GLN A 319 -20.21 -11.93 -15.80
N PHE A 320 -19.45 -12.87 -15.21
CA PHE A 320 -17.98 -12.86 -15.27
C PHE A 320 -17.48 -12.83 -16.70
N VAL A 321 -17.93 -13.76 -17.55
CA VAL A 321 -17.47 -13.84 -18.95
C VAL A 321 -17.91 -12.61 -19.74
N GLY A 322 -19.13 -12.14 -19.52
CA GLY A 322 -19.66 -10.94 -20.17
C GLY A 322 -18.86 -9.68 -19.83
N ALA A 323 -18.32 -9.58 -18.62
CA ALA A 323 -17.51 -8.43 -18.18
C ALA A 323 -16.15 -8.30 -18.89
N PHE A 324 -15.62 -9.39 -19.45
CA PHE A 324 -14.36 -9.38 -20.22
C PHE A 324 -14.57 -9.37 -21.73
N GLN A 325 -15.81 -9.40 -22.19
CA GLN A 325 -16.17 -9.31 -23.61
C GLN A 325 -16.53 -7.88 -23.99
N GLU A 326 -16.48 -7.59 -25.29
CA GLU A 326 -16.98 -6.34 -25.83
C GLU A 326 -18.48 -6.21 -25.53
N HIS A 327 -18.86 -5.12 -24.88
CA HIS A 327 -20.25 -4.78 -24.60
C HIS A 327 -20.46 -3.28 -24.75
N ASN A 328 -21.72 -2.88 -24.93
CA ASN A 328 -22.05 -1.48 -25.15
C ASN A 328 -22.48 -0.82 -23.84
N TYR A 329 -22.05 0.42 -23.62
CA TYR A 329 -22.59 1.27 -22.57
C TYR A 329 -23.48 2.36 -23.16
N THR A 330 -24.50 2.77 -22.41
CA THR A 330 -25.46 3.80 -22.81
C THR A 330 -24.98 5.17 -22.37
N VAL A 331 -24.78 6.07 -23.32
CA VAL A 331 -24.51 7.49 -23.05
C VAL A 331 -25.84 8.23 -22.99
N GLN A 332 -26.16 8.85 -21.85
CA GLN A 332 -27.39 9.63 -21.68
C GLN A 332 -27.10 11.12 -21.77
N GLN A 333 -27.99 11.87 -22.41
CA GLN A 333 -27.89 13.33 -22.48
C GLN A 333 -28.51 13.96 -21.22
N VAL A 334 -27.77 14.83 -20.53
CA VAL A 334 -28.29 15.61 -19.41
C VAL A 334 -29.26 16.67 -19.95
N THR A 335 -30.53 16.61 -19.54
CA THR A 335 -31.52 17.64 -19.87
C THR A 335 -31.45 18.75 -18.82
N PRO A 336 -31.40 20.05 -19.23
CA PRO A 336 -31.29 21.15 -18.27
C PRO A 336 -32.54 21.27 -17.39
N VAL A 337 -32.31 21.54 -16.08
CA VAL A 337 -33.32 21.57 -15.00
C VAL A 337 -34.51 22.50 -15.28
N ILE A 338 -34.32 23.54 -16.10
CA ILE A 338 -35.37 24.53 -16.45
C ILE A 338 -36.57 23.86 -17.16
N LEU A 339 -36.37 22.71 -17.81
CA LEU A 339 -37.41 21.96 -18.50
C LEU A 339 -38.12 20.90 -17.65
N ARG A 340 -37.67 20.66 -16.42
CA ARG A 340 -38.23 19.61 -15.54
C ARG A 340 -39.55 20.01 -14.88
N ASN A 341 -39.83 21.33 -14.80
CA ASN A 341 -40.99 21.89 -14.09
C ASN A 341 -42.11 22.42 -15.01
N SER A 342 -41.90 22.46 -16.31
CA SER A 342 -42.94 22.86 -17.28
C SER A 342 -43.72 21.62 -17.73
N SER A 343 -45.04 21.65 -17.59
CA SER A 343 -45.98 20.59 -17.99
C SER A 343 -46.10 20.39 -19.52
N LEU A 344 -45.14 20.88 -20.30
CA LEU A 344 -45.05 20.66 -21.74
C LEU A 344 -44.40 19.30 -21.99
N LYS A 345 -45.24 18.27 -21.88
CA LYS A 345 -44.92 16.90 -22.29
C LYS A 345 -44.40 16.88 -23.74
N ALA A 346 -43.18 16.40 -23.88
CA ALA A 346 -42.79 15.21 -24.65
C ALA A 346 -42.89 15.19 -26.19
N ASP A 347 -43.49 16.15 -26.90
CA ASP A 347 -43.68 16.02 -28.36
C ASP A 347 -42.78 16.90 -29.26
N VAL A 348 -41.87 17.71 -28.70
CA VAL A 348 -41.00 18.62 -29.51
C VAL A 348 -39.51 18.51 -29.16
N ILE A 349 -39.13 17.65 -28.22
CA ILE A 349 -37.72 17.45 -27.87
C ILE A 349 -37.37 16.01 -28.18
N ASP A 350 -36.61 15.87 -29.27
CA ASP A 350 -35.82 14.70 -29.63
C ASP A 350 -35.34 14.03 -28.34
N SER A 351 -35.93 12.87 -28.05
CA SER A 351 -35.64 12.08 -26.87
C SER A 351 -34.13 11.90 -26.85
N GLY A 352 -33.46 12.43 -25.82
CA GLY A 352 -32.00 12.51 -25.78
C GLY A 352 -31.39 11.21 -26.29
N SER A 353 -30.68 11.30 -27.41
CA SER A 353 -30.19 10.14 -28.15
C SER A 353 -29.36 9.26 -27.23
N GLU A 354 -29.87 8.08 -26.87
CA GLU A 354 -29.09 7.03 -26.21
C GLU A 354 -28.12 6.48 -27.27
N GLU A 355 -26.86 6.92 -27.20
CA GLU A 355 -25.84 6.41 -28.10
C GLU A 355 -25.13 5.23 -27.43
N LEU A 356 -25.15 4.08 -28.10
CA LEU A 356 -24.42 2.89 -27.68
C LEU A 356 -22.98 3.03 -28.16
N ARG A 357 -22.03 3.08 -27.21
CA ARG A 357 -20.59 3.06 -27.52
C ARG A 357 -20.00 1.71 -27.13
N PRO A 358 -19.14 1.11 -27.98
CA PRO A 358 -18.47 -0.14 -27.66
C PRO A 358 -17.41 0.09 -26.58
N TYR A 359 -17.38 -0.81 -25.61
CA TYR A 359 -16.34 -0.90 -24.58
C TYR A 359 -15.40 -2.06 -24.90
N ASP A 360 -14.10 -1.80 -24.90
CA ASP A 360 -13.08 -2.86 -25.05
C ASP A 360 -12.75 -3.49 -23.70
N GLY A 361 -13.18 -4.74 -23.51
CA GLY A 361 -12.93 -5.55 -22.31
C GLY A 361 -11.43 -5.76 -21.99
N LEU A 362 -10.53 -5.59 -22.98
CA LEU A 362 -9.08 -5.66 -22.74
C LEU A 362 -8.58 -4.54 -21.84
N THR A 363 -9.31 -3.42 -21.73
CA THR A 363 -8.95 -2.28 -20.87
C THR A 363 -8.76 -2.71 -19.42
N LEU A 364 -9.64 -3.58 -18.91
CA LEU A 364 -9.56 -4.14 -17.55
C LEU A 364 -8.22 -4.87 -17.33
N ILE A 365 -7.84 -5.69 -18.31
CA ILE A 365 -6.62 -6.50 -18.27
C ILE A 365 -5.38 -5.62 -18.35
N TRP A 366 -5.36 -4.61 -19.22
CA TRP A 366 -4.24 -3.68 -19.33
C TRP A 366 -4.00 -2.90 -18.03
N VAL A 367 -5.07 -2.36 -17.42
CA VAL A 367 -4.97 -1.63 -16.15
C VAL A 367 -4.48 -2.55 -15.04
N PHE A 368 -4.99 -3.78 -14.98
CA PHE A 368 -4.51 -4.80 -14.05
C PHE A 368 -3.01 -5.09 -14.20
N LEU A 369 -2.55 -5.33 -15.44
CA LEU A 369 -1.14 -5.63 -15.73
C LEU A 369 -0.22 -4.46 -15.36
N ILE A 370 -0.63 -3.23 -15.66
CA ILE A 370 0.13 -2.02 -15.28
C ILE A 370 0.23 -1.93 -13.75
N ASN A 371 -0.86 -2.18 -13.03
CA ASN A 371 -0.87 -2.15 -11.57
C ASN A 371 0.07 -3.21 -10.96
N VAL A 372 -0.02 -4.46 -11.40
CA VAL A 372 0.80 -5.56 -10.88
C VAL A 372 2.27 -5.36 -11.24
N LEU A 373 2.57 -4.99 -12.48
CA LEU A 373 3.95 -4.80 -12.94
C LEU A 373 4.64 -3.63 -12.22
N SER A 374 3.96 -2.48 -12.09
CA SER A 374 4.50 -1.32 -11.38
C SER A 374 4.76 -1.63 -9.90
N THR A 375 3.84 -2.34 -9.25
CA THR A 375 4.00 -2.82 -7.86
C THR A 375 5.17 -3.79 -7.73
N TYR A 376 5.30 -4.73 -8.67
CA TYR A 376 6.38 -5.71 -8.68
C TYR A 376 7.76 -5.05 -8.89
N ILE A 377 7.87 -4.10 -9.81
CA ILE A 377 9.10 -3.32 -10.04
C ILE A 377 9.48 -2.58 -8.76
N CYS A 378 8.53 -1.89 -8.13
CA CYS A 378 8.77 -1.19 -6.85
C CYS A 378 9.28 -2.15 -5.76
N TYR A 379 8.67 -3.34 -5.64
CA TYR A 379 9.11 -4.38 -4.70
C TYR A 379 10.53 -4.88 -4.97
N ILE A 380 10.86 -5.18 -6.24
CA ILE A 380 12.18 -5.70 -6.62
C ILE A 380 13.28 -4.66 -6.38
N VAL A 381 13.04 -3.40 -6.79
CA VAL A 381 13.99 -2.31 -6.57
C VAL A 381 14.14 -2.02 -5.07
N GLY A 382 13.05 -2.00 -4.31
CA GLY A 382 13.11 -1.85 -2.85
C GLY A 382 13.95 -2.94 -2.18
N LYS A 383 13.76 -4.20 -2.57
CA LYS A 383 14.58 -5.31 -2.08
C LYS A 383 16.05 -5.16 -2.45
N TRP A 384 16.34 -4.70 -3.66
CA TRP A 384 17.71 -4.44 -4.11
C TRP A 384 18.36 -3.31 -3.29
N VAL A 385 17.63 -2.22 -3.07
CA VAL A 385 18.04 -1.07 -2.24
C VAL A 385 18.38 -1.50 -0.81
N CYS A 386 17.56 -2.36 -0.20
CA CYS A 386 17.84 -2.87 1.14
C CYS A 386 19.10 -3.77 1.16
N LYS A 387 19.38 -4.52 0.09
CA LYS A 387 20.61 -5.34 0.00
C LYS A 387 21.89 -4.51 -0.10
N ILE A 388 21.83 -3.35 -0.75
CA ILE A 388 22.97 -2.44 -0.89
C ILE A 388 23.04 -1.41 0.25
N ASN A 389 22.20 -1.56 1.29
CA ASN A 389 22.16 -0.72 2.48
C ASN A 389 21.90 0.79 2.22
N ILE A 390 21.22 1.16 1.13
CA ILE A 390 20.83 2.56 0.85
C ILE A 390 19.35 2.86 1.15
N GLN A 391 18.71 2.00 1.95
CA GLN A 391 17.26 1.99 2.23
C GLN A 391 16.68 3.30 2.75
N GLY A 392 17.47 4.11 3.47
CA GLY A 392 17.01 5.43 3.94
C GLY A 392 16.59 6.34 2.79
N PHE A 393 17.53 6.65 1.89
CA PHE A 393 17.25 7.54 0.75
C PHE A 393 16.60 6.80 -0.43
N GLY A 394 17.04 5.59 -0.75
CA GLY A 394 16.60 4.87 -1.95
C GLY A 394 15.25 4.18 -1.84
N TYR A 395 14.67 4.07 -0.64
CA TYR A 395 13.38 3.40 -0.43
C TYR A 395 12.45 4.19 0.50
N SER A 396 12.85 4.46 1.74
CA SER A 396 11.98 5.09 2.73
C SER A 396 11.53 6.50 2.32
N PHE A 397 12.45 7.32 1.82
CA PHE A 397 12.13 8.68 1.37
C PHE A 397 11.15 8.71 0.16
N PRO A 398 11.39 7.98 -0.95
CA PRO A 398 10.43 7.83 -2.06
C PRO A 398 9.04 7.37 -1.64
N ILE A 399 8.94 6.38 -0.75
CA ILE A 399 7.65 5.84 -0.30
C ILE A 399 6.85 6.90 0.46
N ASN A 400 7.50 7.69 1.32
CA ASN A 400 6.83 8.80 2.03
C ASN A 400 6.35 9.91 1.07
N LEU A 401 7.07 10.14 -0.04
CA LEU A 401 6.67 11.09 -1.08
C LEU A 401 5.56 10.58 -1.99
N THR A 402 5.25 9.29 -1.97
CA THR A 402 4.29 8.68 -2.91
C THR A 402 2.91 9.30 -2.79
N VAL A 403 2.40 9.51 -1.57
CA VAL A 403 1.06 10.09 -1.37
C VAL A 403 0.97 11.55 -1.78
N PRO A 404 1.85 12.47 -1.33
CA PRO A 404 1.76 13.86 -1.78
C PRO A 404 1.92 13.98 -3.30
N VAL A 405 2.84 13.23 -3.92
CA VAL A 405 3.00 13.23 -5.39
C VAL A 405 1.75 12.70 -6.09
N SER A 406 1.20 11.57 -5.63
CA SER A 406 -0.03 11.00 -6.19
C SER A 406 -1.21 11.96 -6.05
N LEU A 407 -1.31 12.66 -4.91
CA LEU A 407 -2.35 13.63 -4.64
C LEU A 407 -2.25 14.83 -5.58
N THR A 408 -1.06 15.41 -5.74
CA THR A 408 -0.82 16.52 -6.66
C THR A 408 -1.17 16.14 -8.10
N ILE A 409 -0.73 14.97 -8.56
CA ILE A 409 -1.04 14.48 -9.91
C ILE A 409 -2.55 14.31 -10.08
N LEU A 410 -3.22 13.68 -9.11
CA LEU A 410 -4.66 13.42 -9.20
C LEU A 410 -5.47 14.72 -9.18
N ILE A 411 -5.08 15.72 -8.36
CA ILE A 411 -5.71 17.06 -8.38
C ILE A 411 -5.53 17.74 -9.73
N ILE A 412 -4.34 17.66 -10.35
CA ILE A 412 -4.09 18.26 -11.67
C ILE A 412 -4.95 17.56 -12.74
N LEU A 413 -5.00 16.23 -12.73
CA LEU A 413 -5.77 15.45 -13.70
C LEU A 413 -7.28 15.70 -13.55
N CYS A 414 -7.81 15.64 -12.33
CA CYS A 414 -9.21 15.95 -12.05
C CYS A 414 -9.53 17.42 -12.37
N GLY A 415 -8.64 18.36 -12.05
CA GLY A 415 -8.83 19.77 -12.38
C GLY A 415 -8.92 20.02 -13.89
N ARG A 416 -8.08 19.34 -14.68
CA ARG A 416 -8.16 19.38 -16.15
C ARG A 416 -9.43 18.72 -16.69
N TYR A 417 -9.86 17.61 -16.11
CA TYR A 417 -11.08 16.92 -16.51
C TYR A 417 -12.35 17.74 -16.19
N VAL A 418 -12.38 18.43 -15.05
CA VAL A 418 -13.49 19.32 -14.68
C VAL A 418 -13.53 20.57 -15.56
N ALA A 419 -12.36 21.08 -15.97
CA ALA A 419 -12.28 22.19 -16.92
C ALA A 419 -12.75 21.76 -18.33
N ASP A 420 -12.30 20.59 -18.79
CA ASP A 420 -12.65 20.01 -20.09
C ASP A 420 -12.87 18.50 -19.97
N ALA A 421 -14.12 18.04 -20.07
CA ALA A 421 -14.46 16.61 -20.03
C ALA A 421 -13.80 15.79 -21.16
N CYS A 422 -13.33 16.47 -22.20
CA CYS A 422 -12.62 15.90 -23.35
C CYS A 422 -11.09 15.96 -23.26
N ALA A 423 -10.52 16.39 -22.12
CA ALA A 423 -9.07 16.59 -21.97
C ALA A 423 -8.25 15.30 -22.19
N PHE A 424 -8.85 14.14 -21.98
CA PHE A 424 -8.20 12.83 -22.08
C PHE A 424 -8.77 11.95 -23.20
N CYS A 425 -9.66 12.48 -24.04
CA CYS A 425 -10.14 11.79 -25.24
C CYS A 425 -9.20 12.09 -26.41
N PRO A 426 -8.78 11.07 -27.18
CA PRO A 426 -7.89 11.22 -28.32
C PRO A 426 -8.42 12.16 -29.40
#